data_AF-A0A2D5AFQ3-F1
#
_entry.id   AF-A0A2D5AFQ3-F1
#
_cell.length_a   1.000
_cell.length_b   1.000
_cell.length_c   1.000
_cell.angle_alpha   90.00
_cell.angle_beta   90.00
_cell.angle_gamma   90.00
#
_symmetry.space_group_name_H-M   'P 1'
#
loop_
_entity.id
_entity.type
_entity.pdbx_description
1 polymer ?
#
loop_
_entity_poly.entity_id
_entity_poly.type
_entity_poly.pdbx_seq_one_letter_code
_entity_poly.pdbx_strand_id
1 'polypeptide(L)'
;MQLRCHCHRSRGVLLRRSRIQLRRNAALHRRPQRQRSRGSGGCAAGSCGIWLRSGLHDGFDRRWLCGRGRCVDFAVGLWDELSVTWAPPMAQPQTREWRSTLTVWSPDDLDAADRELLREAHEAASKAYAPYSLFQVGGAVCLEDGTVVRGSNQENMAYPSGMCGERVAVFAAGAQHPGAVMRAVAIVSPSPKAIADAFMPCGGCRQVLVEAERRQGQPLRVILQVRDEDVMISESAVNLMPFAFEAHGLGGQES
;
A
#
# COMPACT_ATOMS: atom_id res chain seq x y z
N MET A 1 34.69 3.04 50.99
CA MET A 1 33.34 2.80 50.41
C MET A 1 33.51 1.95 49.16
N GLN A 2 33.48 0.62 49.32
CA GLN A 2 33.59 -0.36 48.23
C GLN A 2 32.55 -1.44 48.50
N LEU A 3 31.48 -1.45 47.71
CA LEU A 3 30.43 -2.47 47.78
C LEU A 3 30.81 -3.61 46.84
N ARG A 4 31.02 -4.80 47.42
CA ARG A 4 31.20 -6.07 46.71
C ARG A 4 29.83 -6.64 46.35
N CYS A 5 29.61 -7.00 45.09
CA CYS A 5 28.44 -7.77 44.66
C CYS A 5 28.65 -9.25 44.98
N HIS A 6 27.77 -9.82 45.80
CA HIS A 6 27.64 -11.27 46.01
C HIS A 6 26.78 -11.90 44.90
N CYS A 7 27.32 -12.92 44.23
CA CYS A 7 26.58 -13.76 43.30
C CYS A 7 26.08 -15.02 44.03
N HIS A 8 24.76 -15.15 44.17
CA HIS A 8 24.12 -16.30 44.83
C HIS A 8 23.88 -17.42 43.81
N ARG A 9 24.48 -18.60 44.06
CA ARG A 9 24.15 -19.86 43.38
C ARG A 9 22.90 -20.48 44.01
N SER A 10 21.93 -20.90 43.19
CA SER A 10 20.88 -21.83 43.58
C SER A 10 20.48 -22.75 42.41
N ARG A 11 20.88 -24.02 42.56
CA ARG A 11 20.23 -25.30 42.23
C ARG A 11 19.43 -25.44 40.91
N GLY A 12 19.88 -26.40 40.10
CA GLY A 12 19.22 -26.85 38.89
C GLY A 12 17.99 -27.72 39.13
N VAL A 13 17.14 -27.73 38.10
CA VAL A 13 16.06 -28.67 37.87
C VAL A 13 16.25 -29.20 36.45
N LEU A 14 16.31 -30.53 36.32
CA LEU A 14 16.38 -31.26 35.04
C LEU A 14 15.13 -30.98 34.21
N LEU A 15 15.30 -30.58 32.95
CA LEU A 15 14.27 -30.72 31.92
C LEU A 15 14.84 -31.47 30.72
N ARG A 16 14.19 -32.59 30.39
CA ARG A 16 14.45 -33.47 29.24
C ARG A 16 14.39 -32.66 27.94
N ARG A 17 15.46 -32.67 27.14
CA ARG A 17 15.46 -32.14 25.77
C ARG A 17 15.00 -33.20 24.78
N SER A 18 13.76 -33.09 24.35
CA SER A 18 13.23 -33.76 23.15
C SER A 18 13.89 -33.14 21.91
N ARG A 19 14.63 -33.94 21.12
CA ARG A 19 15.16 -33.53 19.82
C ARG A 19 14.02 -33.51 18.80
N ILE A 20 13.59 -32.32 18.38
CA ILE A 20 12.80 -32.12 17.17
C ILE A 20 13.72 -31.46 16.14
N GLN A 21 14.02 -32.18 15.06
CA GLN A 21 14.78 -31.69 13.92
C GLN A 21 13.89 -30.77 13.08
N LEU A 22 14.21 -29.48 13.00
CA LEU A 22 13.69 -28.58 11.98
C LEU A 22 14.65 -28.60 10.78
N ARG A 23 14.18 -29.16 9.66
CA ARG A 23 14.87 -29.15 8.36
C ARG A 23 14.89 -27.73 7.80
N ARG A 24 16.08 -27.18 7.56
CA ARG A 24 16.30 -25.98 6.73
C ARG A 24 16.41 -26.42 5.26
N ASN A 25 15.51 -25.96 4.40
CA ASN A 25 15.66 -26.06 2.94
C ASN A 25 16.57 -24.93 2.46
N ALA A 26 17.82 -25.25 2.16
CA ALA A 26 18.73 -24.38 1.41
C ALA A 26 18.77 -24.88 -0.05
N ALA A 27 18.16 -24.13 -0.96
CA ALA A 27 18.23 -24.40 -2.39
C ALA A 27 19.62 -24.00 -2.93
N LEU A 28 20.42 -25.01 -3.27
CA LEU A 28 21.71 -24.91 -3.95
C LEU A 28 21.49 -25.05 -5.46
N HIS A 29 21.58 -23.96 -6.23
CA HIS A 29 21.80 -24.05 -7.68
C HIS A 29 23.30 -24.04 -7.97
N ARG A 30 23.88 -25.26 -8.07
CA ARG A 30 25.23 -25.49 -8.61
C ARG A 30 25.20 -25.45 -10.14
N ARG A 31 26.03 -24.61 -10.75
CA ARG A 31 26.30 -24.61 -12.21
C ARG A 31 27.07 -25.88 -12.61
N PRO A 32 26.72 -26.59 -13.69
CA PRO A 32 27.49 -27.72 -14.17
C PRO A 32 28.70 -27.25 -15.00
N GLN A 33 29.88 -27.79 -14.67
CA GLN A 33 31.06 -27.74 -15.53
C GLN A 33 30.83 -28.63 -16.76
N ARG A 34 30.96 -28.08 -17.97
CA ARG A 34 30.98 -28.87 -19.22
C ARG A 34 32.43 -29.13 -19.64
N GLN A 35 32.70 -30.43 -19.83
CA GLN A 35 33.93 -31.01 -20.36
C GLN A 35 34.28 -30.45 -21.74
N ARG A 36 35.57 -30.20 -21.98
CA ARG A 36 36.14 -29.97 -23.31
C ARG A 36 36.43 -31.32 -23.97
N SER A 37 35.67 -31.67 -25.01
CA SER A 37 36.06 -32.69 -25.99
C SER A 37 36.55 -32.00 -27.27
N ARG A 38 37.69 -32.47 -27.79
CA ARG A 38 38.25 -32.09 -29.09
C ARG A 38 37.30 -32.54 -30.21
N GLY A 39 37.07 -31.68 -31.20
CA GLY A 39 36.30 -32.01 -32.40
C GLY A 39 36.39 -30.89 -33.42
N SER A 40 36.90 -31.24 -34.59
CA SER A 40 37.08 -30.44 -35.81
C SER A 40 35.76 -30.07 -36.50
N GLY A 41 35.71 -28.90 -37.14
CA GLY A 41 34.87 -28.67 -38.32
C GLY A 41 33.81 -27.58 -38.22
N GLY A 42 33.90 -26.61 -39.16
CA GLY A 42 32.74 -25.93 -39.75
C GLY A 42 32.22 -24.66 -39.06
N CYS A 43 32.51 -23.49 -39.65
CA CYS A 43 31.79 -22.25 -39.36
C CYS A 43 30.42 -22.26 -40.06
N ALA A 44 29.34 -22.34 -39.28
CA ALA A 44 27.99 -22.05 -39.76
C ALA A 44 27.61 -20.60 -39.40
N ALA A 45 27.10 -19.88 -40.40
CA ALA A 45 26.81 -18.46 -40.40
C ALA A 45 25.73 -18.06 -39.38
N GLY A 46 25.93 -16.94 -38.68
CA GLY A 46 24.86 -16.33 -37.88
C GLY A 46 25.24 -15.80 -36.50
N SER A 47 26.41 -15.21 -36.33
CA SER A 47 26.69 -14.35 -35.16
C SER A 47 27.70 -13.28 -35.56
N CYS A 48 27.19 -12.07 -35.84
CA CYS A 48 28.00 -10.90 -36.14
C CYS A 48 28.67 -10.42 -34.84
N GLY A 49 29.79 -11.04 -34.49
CA GLY A 49 30.65 -10.60 -33.39
C GLY A 49 31.93 -10.01 -33.98
N ILE A 50 32.19 -8.75 -33.66
CA ILE A 50 33.50 -8.14 -33.89
C ILE A 50 34.50 -8.81 -32.95
N TRP A 51 35.52 -9.47 -33.50
CA TRP A 51 36.61 -10.04 -32.72
C TRP A 51 37.86 -9.19 -32.88
N LEU A 52 38.37 -8.66 -31.76
CA LEU A 52 39.70 -8.07 -31.68
C LEU A 52 40.72 -9.19 -31.51
N ARG A 53 41.59 -9.39 -32.52
CA ARG A 53 42.83 -10.16 -32.34
C ARG A 53 43.98 -9.17 -32.21
N SER A 54 44.67 -9.22 -31.08
CA SER A 54 46.01 -8.65 -30.93
C SER A 54 47.03 -9.71 -31.32
N GLY A 55 48.03 -9.31 -32.11
CA GLY A 55 49.16 -10.15 -32.50
C GLY A 55 50.34 -9.26 -32.85
N LEU A 56 51.51 -9.55 -32.27
CA LEU A 56 52.76 -8.85 -32.56
C LEU A 56 53.37 -9.41 -33.85
N HIS A 57 53.49 -8.56 -34.86
CA HIS A 57 54.43 -8.74 -35.96
C HIS A 57 55.16 -7.40 -36.15
N ASP A 58 56.49 -7.43 -36.09
CA ASP A 58 57.40 -6.30 -36.35
C ASP A 58 57.23 -5.05 -35.44
N GLY A 59 57.06 -5.27 -34.13
CA GLY A 59 57.34 -4.25 -33.12
C GLY A 59 56.32 -3.11 -32.95
N PHE A 60 55.15 -3.17 -33.59
CA PHE A 60 54.02 -2.26 -33.34
C PHE A 60 52.72 -3.04 -33.07
N ASP A 61 51.93 -2.61 -32.07
CA ASP A 61 50.63 -3.22 -31.74
C ASP A 61 49.57 -2.80 -32.77
N ARG A 62 49.27 -3.68 -33.74
CA ARG A 62 48.18 -3.48 -34.71
C ARG A 62 46.95 -4.28 -34.28
N ARG A 63 45.82 -3.60 -34.05
CA ARG A 63 44.51 -4.24 -33.87
C ARG A 63 43.80 -4.36 -35.22
N TRP A 64 43.45 -5.58 -35.61
CA TRP A 64 42.66 -5.84 -36.81
C TRP A 64 41.20 -6.10 -36.43
N LEU A 65 40.28 -5.43 -37.13
CA LEU A 65 38.86 -5.77 -37.15
C LEU A 65 38.61 -6.67 -38.37
N CYS A 66 38.44 -7.97 -38.15
CA CYS A 66 38.21 -8.91 -39.24
C CYS A 66 36.71 -9.22 -39.35
N GLY A 67 36.06 -8.66 -40.37
CA GLY A 67 34.65 -8.92 -40.70
C GLY A 67 34.47 -9.02 -42.22
N ARG A 68 34.03 -10.19 -42.70
CA ARG A 68 33.74 -10.52 -44.12
C ARG A 68 34.89 -10.25 -45.12
N GLY A 69 36.00 -10.95 -44.97
CA GLY A 69 36.92 -11.23 -46.09
C GLY A 69 37.68 -10.05 -46.70
N ARG A 70 37.80 -8.90 -46.01
CA ARG A 70 38.73 -7.82 -46.37
C ARG A 70 39.36 -7.24 -45.10
N CYS A 71 40.69 -7.25 -45.02
CA CYS A 71 41.44 -6.50 -44.02
C CYS A 71 41.59 -5.06 -44.51
N VAL A 72 41.14 -4.09 -43.73
CA VAL A 72 41.35 -2.66 -43.99
C VAL A 72 42.35 -2.16 -42.96
N ASP A 73 43.50 -1.64 -43.41
CA ASP A 73 44.48 -0.97 -42.56
C ASP A 73 43.84 0.31 -42.02
N PHE A 74 43.60 0.38 -40.70
CA PHE A 74 43.32 1.66 -40.05
C PHE A 74 44.66 2.28 -39.66
N ALA A 75 45.15 3.19 -40.50
CA ALA A 75 46.22 4.10 -40.16
C ALA A 75 45.82 4.90 -38.91
N VAL A 76 46.76 4.99 -37.98
CA VAL A 76 46.65 5.73 -36.71
C VAL A 76 46.64 7.23 -37.04
N GLY A 77 45.46 7.84 -37.05
CA GLY A 77 45.29 9.27 -37.29
C GLY A 77 43.83 9.69 -37.09
N LEU A 78 43.62 10.70 -36.24
CA LEU A 78 42.34 11.27 -35.80
C LEU A 78 41.51 10.41 -34.83
N TRP A 79 41.86 10.51 -33.55
CA TRP A 79 40.94 10.25 -32.42
C TRP A 79 40.70 11.52 -31.58
N ASP A 80 40.88 12.71 -32.18
CA ASP A 80 40.28 13.93 -31.65
C ASP A 80 38.93 14.10 -32.34
N GLU A 81 37.87 14.33 -31.54
CA GLU A 81 36.46 14.57 -31.95
C GLU A 81 35.51 13.36 -32.08
N LEU A 82 35.55 12.41 -31.14
CA LEU A 82 34.33 11.68 -30.78
C LEU A 82 33.96 12.00 -29.34
N SER A 83 33.21 13.10 -29.19
CA SER A 83 32.56 13.54 -27.97
C SER A 83 31.77 12.38 -27.36
N VAL A 84 32.24 11.91 -26.21
CA VAL A 84 31.47 11.03 -25.33
C VAL A 84 30.16 11.75 -25.02
N THR A 85 29.06 11.19 -25.54
CA THR A 85 27.71 11.72 -25.31
C THR A 85 27.45 11.74 -23.81
N TRP A 86 27.41 12.95 -23.25
CA TRP A 86 26.99 13.21 -21.88
C TRP A 86 25.58 12.66 -21.71
N ALA A 87 25.41 11.66 -20.85
CA ALA A 87 24.07 11.24 -20.45
C ALA A 87 23.36 12.48 -19.88
N PRO A 88 22.13 12.81 -20.33
CA PRO A 88 21.40 13.95 -19.77
C PRO A 88 21.36 13.82 -18.24
N PRO A 89 21.41 14.94 -17.50
CA PRO A 89 21.46 14.86 -16.06
C PRO A 89 20.16 14.18 -15.64
N MET A 90 20.27 13.14 -14.80
CA MET A 90 19.08 12.46 -14.30
C MET A 90 18.13 13.52 -13.73
N ALA A 91 16.92 13.61 -14.30
CA ALA A 91 15.93 14.60 -13.89
C ALA A 91 15.74 14.51 -12.37
N GLN A 92 15.78 15.66 -11.69
CA GLN A 92 15.59 15.69 -10.25
C GLN A 92 14.13 15.33 -9.90
N PRO A 93 13.90 14.53 -8.84
CA PRO A 93 12.54 14.21 -8.42
C PRO A 93 11.82 15.48 -7.96
N GLN A 94 10.56 15.62 -8.38
CA GLN A 94 9.66 16.64 -7.83
C GLN A 94 8.87 16.04 -6.67
N THR A 95 8.82 16.74 -5.54
CA THR A 95 8.10 16.31 -4.34
C THR A 95 6.77 17.06 -4.22
N ARG A 96 5.69 16.32 -3.93
CA ARG A 96 4.39 16.88 -3.53
C ARG A 96 4.07 16.44 -2.12
N GLU A 97 3.65 17.38 -1.29
CA GLU A 97 3.29 17.14 0.11
C GLU A 97 1.79 17.32 0.32
N TRP A 98 1.24 16.59 1.29
CA TRP A 98 -0.15 16.70 1.71
C TRP A 98 -0.23 16.55 3.22
N ARG A 99 -1.08 17.35 3.87
CA ARG A 99 -1.33 17.29 5.31
C ARG A 99 -2.74 16.77 5.56
N SER A 100 -2.85 15.79 6.44
CA SER A 100 -4.12 15.26 6.95
C SER A 100 -4.19 15.50 8.46
N THR A 101 -5.39 15.83 8.96
CA THR A 101 -5.62 16.17 10.37
C THR A 101 -6.84 15.44 10.93
N LEU A 102 -6.71 14.90 12.14
CA LEU A 102 -7.82 14.39 12.94
C LEU A 102 -7.81 15.13 14.27
N THR A 103 -8.99 15.57 14.71
CA THR A 103 -9.16 16.09 16.07
C THR A 103 -9.65 14.96 16.97
N VAL A 104 -9.20 14.95 18.22
CA VAL A 104 -9.56 13.93 19.21
C VAL A 104 -10.31 14.61 20.34
N TRP A 105 -11.45 14.04 20.71
CA TRP A 105 -12.37 14.59 21.71
C TRP A 105 -12.72 13.52 22.74
N SER A 106 -12.82 13.91 24.01
CA SER A 106 -13.50 13.09 25.01
C SER A 106 -14.99 13.00 24.67
N PRO A 107 -15.66 11.86 24.88
CA PRO A 107 -17.11 11.72 24.65
C PRO A 107 -17.96 12.76 25.40
N ASP A 108 -17.50 13.19 26.57
CA ASP A 108 -18.21 14.17 27.41
C ASP A 108 -18.19 15.59 26.82
N ASP A 109 -17.18 15.91 26.00
CA ASP A 109 -16.97 17.24 25.41
C ASP A 109 -17.65 17.41 24.05
N LEU A 110 -18.25 16.35 23.50
CA LEU A 110 -18.98 16.41 22.23
C LEU A 110 -20.25 17.25 22.34
N ASP A 111 -20.74 17.75 21.22
CA ASP A 111 -22.06 18.35 21.18
C ASP A 111 -23.17 17.27 21.23
N ALA A 112 -24.42 17.71 21.42
CA ALA A 112 -25.55 16.78 21.51
C ALA A 112 -25.84 16.05 20.19
N ALA A 113 -25.56 16.67 19.04
CA ALA A 113 -25.86 16.09 17.73
C ALA A 113 -24.88 14.96 17.41
N ASP A 114 -23.59 15.15 17.69
CA ASP A 114 -22.54 14.15 17.51
C ASP A 114 -22.74 12.94 18.42
N ARG A 115 -23.08 13.17 19.69
CA ARG A 115 -23.41 12.08 20.63
C ARG A 115 -24.60 11.25 20.15
N GLU A 116 -25.64 11.93 19.64
CA GLU A 116 -26.81 11.23 19.12
C GLU A 116 -26.45 10.44 17.86
N LEU A 117 -25.67 11.01 16.94
CA LEU A 117 -25.26 10.29 15.72
C LEU A 117 -24.36 9.08 16.04
N LEU A 118 -23.48 9.18 17.03
CA LEU A 118 -22.72 8.04 17.55
C LEU A 118 -23.62 6.97 18.16
N ARG A 119 -24.64 7.35 18.93
CA ARG A 119 -25.64 6.43 19.48
C ARG A 119 -26.35 5.66 18.37
N GLU A 120 -26.76 6.35 17.31
CA GLU A 120 -27.41 5.76 16.13
C GLU A 120 -26.49 4.76 15.41
N ALA A 121 -25.19 5.10 15.28
CA ALA A 121 -24.19 4.21 14.70
C ALA A 121 -23.95 2.97 15.57
N HIS A 122 -23.93 3.10 16.90
CA HIS A 122 -23.80 1.96 17.82
C HIS A 122 -25.02 1.04 17.74
N GLU A 123 -26.22 1.61 17.64
CA GLU A 123 -27.43 0.82 17.43
C GLU A 123 -27.39 0.08 16.09
N ALA A 124 -26.82 0.70 15.04
CA ALA A 124 -26.59 0.04 13.76
C ALA A 124 -25.60 -1.12 13.89
N ALA A 125 -24.47 -0.93 14.59
CA ALA A 125 -23.46 -1.95 14.83
C ALA A 125 -24.04 -3.20 15.52
N SER A 126 -25.00 -3.01 16.44
CA SER A 126 -25.68 -4.13 17.14
C SER A 126 -26.45 -5.07 16.20
N LYS A 127 -26.80 -4.59 15.00
CA LYS A 127 -27.55 -5.32 13.96
C LYS A 127 -26.63 -5.83 12.83
N ALA A 128 -25.31 -5.77 13.00
CA ALA A 128 -24.36 -6.23 12.00
C ALA A 128 -24.44 -7.75 11.76
N TYR A 129 -24.44 -8.16 10.50
CA TYR A 129 -24.24 -9.56 10.13
C TYR A 129 -22.75 -9.82 9.96
N ALA A 130 -22.09 -10.24 11.05
CA ALA A 130 -20.64 -10.47 11.07
C ALA A 130 -20.23 -11.83 11.69
N PRO A 131 -20.80 -12.97 11.26
CA PRO A 131 -20.52 -14.26 11.89
C PRO A 131 -19.11 -14.79 11.62
N TYR A 132 -18.41 -14.29 10.59
CA TYR A 132 -17.11 -14.81 10.19
C TYR A 132 -15.99 -14.09 10.92
N SER A 133 -16.01 -12.75 10.96
CA SER A 133 -14.96 -11.98 11.67
C SER A 133 -15.26 -11.78 13.16
N LEU A 134 -16.54 -11.80 13.54
CA LEU A 134 -17.02 -11.36 14.85
C LEU A 134 -16.59 -9.90 15.15
N PHE A 135 -16.50 -9.08 14.11
CA PHE A 135 -16.13 -7.68 14.19
C PHE A 135 -17.28 -6.82 13.65
N GLN A 136 -18.11 -6.30 14.57
CA GLN A 136 -19.21 -5.42 14.19
C GLN A 136 -18.72 -4.00 13.92
N VAL A 137 -19.25 -3.39 12.86
CA VAL A 137 -19.06 -1.99 12.49
C VAL A 137 -20.43 -1.41 12.16
N GLY A 138 -20.75 -0.29 12.78
CA GLY A 138 -21.95 0.50 12.48
C GLY A 138 -21.58 1.82 11.82
N GLY A 139 -22.45 2.28 10.93
CA GLY A 139 -22.40 3.58 10.30
C GLY A 139 -23.76 4.28 10.44
N ALA A 140 -23.75 5.59 10.68
CA ALA A 140 -24.95 6.41 10.64
C ALA A 140 -24.66 7.72 9.92
N VAL A 141 -25.44 8.01 8.88
CA VAL A 141 -25.34 9.24 8.08
C VAL A 141 -26.43 10.20 8.53
N CYS A 142 -26.05 11.43 8.87
CA CYS A 142 -26.98 12.52 9.16
C CYS A 142 -27.15 13.38 7.91
N LEU A 143 -28.39 13.52 7.43
CA LEU A 143 -28.74 14.37 6.31
C LEU A 143 -29.01 15.81 6.77
N GLU A 144 -29.03 16.74 5.82
CA GLU A 144 -29.26 18.17 6.07
C GLU A 144 -30.60 18.44 6.78
N ASP A 145 -31.63 17.65 6.52
CA ASP A 145 -32.95 17.76 7.16
C ASP A 145 -33.02 17.13 8.55
N GLY A 146 -31.91 16.54 9.04
CA GLY A 146 -31.82 15.84 10.32
C GLY A 146 -32.20 14.36 10.27
N THR A 147 -32.60 13.84 9.10
CA THR A 147 -32.85 12.41 8.92
C THR A 147 -31.55 11.62 9.13
N VAL A 148 -31.63 10.51 9.89
CA VAL A 148 -30.50 9.60 10.10
C VAL A 148 -30.71 8.30 9.36
N VAL A 149 -29.74 7.95 8.51
CA VAL A 149 -29.73 6.69 7.76
C VAL A 149 -28.63 5.79 8.30
N ARG A 150 -29.01 4.60 8.78
CA ARG A 150 -28.12 3.65 9.44
C ARG A 150 -27.64 2.56 8.48
N GLY A 151 -26.45 2.05 8.72
CA GLY A 151 -25.88 0.89 8.06
C GLY A 151 -24.96 0.11 8.97
N SER A 152 -24.77 -1.17 8.70
CA SER A 152 -23.84 -2.03 9.45
C SER A 152 -23.16 -2.99 8.51
N ASN A 153 -21.99 -3.51 8.89
CA ASN A 153 -21.29 -4.44 8.01
C ASN A 153 -22.12 -5.72 7.79
N GLN A 154 -22.16 -6.13 6.53
CA GLN A 154 -22.85 -7.32 6.06
C GLN A 154 -21.82 -8.25 5.43
N GLU A 155 -21.47 -9.31 6.15
CA GLU A 155 -20.49 -10.28 5.66
C GLU A 155 -21.11 -11.32 4.73
N ASN A 156 -20.25 -11.98 3.97
CA ASN A 156 -20.64 -13.06 3.08
C ASN A 156 -19.62 -14.18 3.16
N MET A 157 -20.07 -15.43 2.91
CA MET A 157 -19.18 -16.59 2.84
C MET A 157 -18.06 -16.39 1.80
N ALA A 158 -18.37 -15.72 0.68
CA ALA A 158 -17.38 -15.21 -0.24
C ALA A 158 -16.93 -13.81 0.24
N TYR A 159 -15.76 -13.73 0.89
CA TYR A 159 -15.34 -12.52 1.61
C TYR A 159 -15.37 -11.22 0.78
N PRO A 160 -15.00 -11.20 -0.51
CA PRO A 160 -15.08 -9.99 -1.32
C PRO A 160 -16.51 -9.48 -1.58
N SER A 161 -17.53 -10.31 -1.36
CA SER A 161 -18.94 -9.99 -1.58
C SER A 161 -19.59 -9.29 -0.38
N GLY A 162 -18.89 -9.18 0.75
CA GLY A 162 -19.36 -8.41 1.90
C GLY A 162 -19.23 -6.91 1.73
N MET A 163 -19.92 -6.15 2.59
CA MET A 163 -19.86 -4.68 2.61
C MET A 163 -19.64 -4.14 4.02
N CYS A 164 -18.81 -3.11 4.15
CA CYS A 164 -18.53 -2.44 5.42
C CYS A 164 -19.70 -1.54 5.84
N GLY A 165 -19.85 -1.25 7.14
CA GLY A 165 -20.98 -0.49 7.67
C GLY A 165 -21.08 0.93 7.12
N GLU A 166 -19.94 1.58 6.87
CA GLU A 166 -19.86 2.90 6.27
C GLU A 166 -20.49 2.93 4.87
N ARG A 167 -20.12 1.95 4.03
CA ARG A 167 -20.63 1.84 2.66
C ARG A 167 -22.11 1.51 2.63
N VAL A 168 -22.55 0.63 3.53
CA VAL A 168 -23.98 0.33 3.66
C VAL A 168 -24.76 1.60 4.02
N ALA A 169 -24.29 2.40 4.99
CA ALA A 169 -24.97 3.63 5.42
C ALA A 169 -25.01 4.69 4.31
N VAL A 170 -23.87 4.97 3.66
CA VAL A 170 -23.77 5.98 2.59
C VAL A 170 -24.58 5.59 1.36
N PHE A 171 -24.51 4.32 0.93
CA PHE A 171 -25.30 3.86 -0.21
C PHE A 171 -26.79 3.80 0.09
N ALA A 172 -27.18 3.41 1.31
CA ALA A 172 -28.57 3.47 1.73
C ALA A 172 -29.07 4.92 1.70
N ALA A 173 -28.29 5.88 2.21
CA ALA A 173 -28.65 7.30 2.18
C ALA A 173 -28.84 7.80 0.74
N GLY A 174 -27.88 7.52 -0.15
CA GLY A 174 -28.00 7.92 -1.55
C GLY A 174 -29.15 7.24 -2.32
N ALA A 175 -29.52 6.02 -1.95
CA ALA A 175 -30.61 5.28 -2.59
C ALA A 175 -32.00 5.68 -2.07
N GLN A 176 -32.14 5.91 -0.76
CA GLN A 176 -33.40 6.25 -0.11
C GLN A 176 -33.70 7.75 -0.18
N HIS A 177 -32.66 8.58 -0.20
CA HIS A 177 -32.74 10.05 -0.21
C HIS A 177 -31.87 10.63 -1.33
N PRO A 178 -32.20 10.37 -2.61
CA PRO A 178 -31.42 10.85 -3.74
C PRO A 178 -31.35 12.38 -3.76
N GLY A 179 -30.13 12.91 -3.88
CA GLY A 179 -29.87 14.35 -3.90
C GLY A 179 -29.85 15.03 -2.53
N ALA A 180 -30.13 14.30 -1.44
CA ALA A 180 -29.99 14.84 -0.10
C ALA A 180 -28.50 15.03 0.26
N VAL A 181 -28.19 16.14 0.92
CA VAL A 181 -26.84 16.45 1.40
C VAL A 181 -26.59 15.66 2.69
N MET A 182 -25.48 14.95 2.73
CA MET A 182 -24.98 14.21 3.89
C MET A 182 -24.03 15.14 4.67
N ARG A 183 -24.46 15.64 5.84
CA ARG A 183 -23.61 16.52 6.66
C ARG A 183 -22.48 15.77 7.34
N ALA A 184 -22.82 14.63 7.94
CA ALA A 184 -21.90 13.89 8.78
C ALA A 184 -22.17 12.39 8.68
N VAL A 185 -21.12 11.60 8.90
CA VAL A 185 -21.21 10.16 9.11
C VAL A 185 -20.47 9.79 10.39
N ALA A 186 -21.17 9.09 11.29
CA ALA A 186 -20.55 8.42 12.42
C ALA A 186 -20.26 6.96 12.07
N ILE A 187 -19.07 6.48 12.44
CA ILE A 187 -18.61 5.13 12.20
C ILE A 187 -18.07 4.59 13.51
N VAL A 188 -18.60 3.45 13.93
CA VAL A 188 -18.27 2.89 15.24
C VAL A 188 -18.00 1.41 15.21
N SER A 189 -17.24 0.94 16.20
CA SER A 189 -17.14 -0.49 16.48
C SER A 189 -17.26 -0.76 17.98
N PRO A 190 -18.22 -1.59 18.44
CA PRO A 190 -18.27 -2.08 19.82
C PRO A 190 -17.35 -3.29 20.05
N SER A 191 -16.66 -3.78 19.01
CA SER A 191 -15.88 -5.02 19.09
C SER A 191 -14.72 -4.88 20.07
N PRO A 192 -14.49 -5.85 20.99
CA PRO A 192 -13.32 -5.83 21.87
C PRO A 192 -11.99 -5.98 21.10
N LYS A 193 -12.04 -6.39 19.83
CA LYS A 193 -10.86 -6.48 18.95
C LYS A 193 -10.46 -5.12 18.35
N ALA A 194 -11.34 -4.12 18.41
CA ALA A 194 -11.08 -2.79 17.87
C ALA A 194 -10.11 -2.01 18.78
N ILE A 195 -9.16 -1.32 18.15
CA ILE A 195 -8.15 -0.48 18.80
C ILE A 195 -8.43 0.95 18.37
N ALA A 196 -8.75 1.86 19.30
CA ALA A 196 -9.18 3.24 18.98
C ALA A 196 -8.20 3.97 18.05
N ASP A 197 -6.92 4.05 18.42
CA ASP A 197 -5.89 4.76 17.64
C ASP A 197 -5.64 4.18 16.23
N ALA A 198 -6.12 2.96 15.96
CA ALA A 198 -5.99 2.30 14.66
C ALA A 198 -7.32 2.11 13.94
N PHE A 199 -8.43 2.55 14.53
CA PHE A 199 -9.76 2.37 13.97
C PHE A 199 -10.04 3.42 12.91
N MET A 200 -9.82 3.03 11.65
CA MET A 200 -10.01 3.89 10.48
C MET A 200 -10.83 3.20 9.41
N PRO A 201 -11.62 3.94 8.60
CA PRO A 201 -12.31 3.38 7.45
C PRO A 201 -11.32 2.71 6.49
N CYS A 202 -11.70 1.57 5.92
CA CYS A 202 -10.85 0.89 4.94
C CYS A 202 -10.73 1.71 3.64
N GLY A 203 -9.73 1.42 2.81
CA GLY A 203 -9.47 2.20 1.59
C GLY A 203 -10.69 2.33 0.66
N GLY A 204 -11.47 1.26 0.51
CA GLY A 204 -12.71 1.29 -0.26
C GLY A 204 -13.80 2.18 0.35
N CYS A 205 -13.93 2.21 1.68
CA CYS A 205 -14.85 3.11 2.36
C CYS A 205 -14.41 4.57 2.21
N ARG A 206 -13.10 4.86 2.34
CA ARG A 206 -12.58 6.22 2.14
C ARG A 206 -12.90 6.74 0.75
N GLN A 207 -12.72 5.93 -0.29
CA GLN A 207 -13.07 6.34 -1.66
C GLN A 207 -14.57 6.63 -1.82
N VAL A 208 -15.45 5.84 -1.19
CA VAL A 208 -16.90 6.08 -1.21
C VAL A 208 -17.28 7.37 -0.47
N LEU A 209 -16.66 7.64 0.67
CA LEU A 209 -16.88 8.88 1.43
C LEU A 209 -16.41 10.10 0.64
N VAL A 210 -15.24 10.01 -0.01
CA VAL A 210 -14.72 11.07 -0.88
C VAL A 210 -15.63 11.32 -2.08
N GLU A 211 -16.13 10.26 -2.70
CA GLU A 211 -17.11 10.37 -3.80
C GLU A 211 -18.40 11.07 -3.32
N ALA A 212 -18.92 10.70 -2.15
CA ALA A 212 -20.12 11.31 -1.59
C ALA A 212 -19.93 12.82 -1.34
N GLU A 213 -18.83 13.21 -0.69
CA GLU A 213 -18.46 14.61 -0.46
C GLU A 213 -18.35 15.41 -1.77
N ARG A 214 -17.68 14.85 -2.78
CA ARG A 214 -17.48 15.52 -4.07
C ARG A 214 -18.79 15.70 -4.82
N ARG A 215 -19.62 14.66 -4.90
CA ARG A 215 -20.91 14.69 -5.60
C ARG A 215 -21.88 15.71 -5.01
N GLN A 216 -21.84 15.93 -3.70
CA GLN A 216 -22.69 16.95 -3.05
C GLN A 216 -22.06 18.35 -3.02
N GLY A 217 -20.78 18.49 -3.43
CA GLY A 217 -20.05 19.76 -3.45
C GLY A 217 -19.82 20.39 -2.07
N GLN A 218 -20.01 19.63 -0.99
CA GLN A 218 -19.97 20.11 0.39
C GLN A 218 -19.24 19.08 1.27
N PRO A 219 -18.43 19.52 2.26
CA PRO A 219 -17.70 18.61 3.14
C PRO A 219 -18.61 17.58 3.81
N LEU A 220 -18.16 16.32 3.82
CA LEU A 220 -18.77 15.25 4.61
C LEU A 220 -17.92 15.04 5.86
N ARG A 221 -18.43 15.46 7.01
CA ARG A 221 -17.74 15.27 8.29
C ARG A 221 -17.75 13.79 8.69
N VAL A 222 -16.62 13.28 9.17
CA VAL A 222 -16.45 11.87 9.53
C VAL A 222 -16.09 11.76 11.02
N ILE A 223 -16.93 11.06 11.77
CA ILE A 223 -16.81 10.86 13.22
C ILE A 223 -16.52 9.38 13.46
N LEU A 224 -15.46 9.08 14.20
CA LEU A 224 -14.98 7.72 14.43
C LEU A 224 -14.93 7.45 15.94
N GLN A 225 -15.50 6.33 16.38
CA GLN A 225 -15.40 5.92 17.78
C GLN A 225 -15.27 4.41 17.92
N VAL A 226 -14.47 3.97 18.89
CA VAL A 226 -14.46 2.59 19.36
C VAL A 226 -15.11 2.55 20.73
N ARG A 227 -16.13 1.70 20.90
CA ARG A 227 -16.89 1.56 22.17
C ARG A 227 -17.31 2.94 22.71
N ASP A 228 -16.92 3.27 23.93
CA ASP A 228 -17.12 4.52 24.65
C ASP A 228 -15.82 5.32 24.83
N GLU A 229 -14.80 5.04 24.00
CA GLU A 229 -13.51 5.74 24.03
C GLU A 229 -13.57 7.10 23.30
N ASP A 230 -12.44 7.80 23.31
CA ASP A 230 -12.25 9.07 22.62
C ASP A 230 -12.67 9.02 21.14
N VAL A 231 -13.19 10.15 20.67
CA VAL A 231 -13.79 10.31 19.35
C VAL A 231 -12.82 11.05 18.44
N MET A 232 -12.50 10.43 17.31
CA MET A 232 -11.70 11.06 16.27
C MET A 232 -12.62 11.69 15.22
N ILE A 233 -12.37 12.95 14.89
CA ILE A 233 -13.20 13.71 13.94
C ILE A 233 -12.34 14.27 12.82
N SER A 234 -12.85 14.07 11.60
CA SER A 234 -12.37 14.71 10.39
C SER A 234 -13.47 15.61 9.81
N GLU A 235 -13.16 16.88 9.59
CA GLU A 235 -14.12 17.84 9.02
C GLU A 235 -14.44 17.59 7.52
N SER A 236 -13.74 16.66 6.88
CA SER A 236 -13.94 16.28 5.47
C SER A 236 -13.49 14.85 5.22
N ALA A 237 -14.21 14.12 4.37
CA ALA A 237 -13.82 12.81 3.89
C ALA A 237 -12.54 12.84 3.04
N VAL A 238 -12.31 13.91 2.26
CA VAL A 238 -11.11 14.09 1.45
C VAL A 238 -9.84 14.12 2.31
N ASN A 239 -9.95 14.66 3.53
CA ASN A 239 -8.84 14.67 4.48
C ASN A 239 -8.32 13.26 4.83
N LEU A 240 -9.17 12.22 4.77
CA LEU A 240 -8.79 10.84 5.08
C LEU A 240 -8.01 10.14 3.96
N MET A 241 -7.93 10.76 2.77
CA MET A 241 -7.31 10.17 1.59
C MET A 241 -6.45 11.20 0.84
N PRO A 242 -5.22 11.44 1.33
CA PRO A 242 -4.24 12.24 0.60
C PRO A 242 -4.04 11.73 -0.83
N PHE A 243 -4.01 12.65 -1.79
CA PHE A 243 -3.87 12.32 -3.21
C PHE A 243 -4.95 11.33 -3.69
N ALA A 244 -6.19 11.52 -3.23
CA ALA A 244 -7.36 10.77 -3.65
C ALA A 244 -7.43 10.58 -5.17
N PHE A 245 -7.82 9.38 -5.60
CA PHE A 245 -8.10 9.14 -7.02
C PHE A 245 -9.27 10.03 -7.46
N GLU A 246 -9.14 10.63 -8.64
CA GLU A 246 -10.16 11.45 -9.28
C GLU A 246 -10.47 10.84 -10.64
N ALA A 247 -11.75 10.84 -11.02
CA ALA A 247 -12.18 10.36 -12.33
C ALA A 247 -11.83 11.34 -13.46
N HIS A 248 -11.21 12.48 -13.15
CA HIS A 248 -10.76 13.49 -14.11
C HIS A 248 -9.78 12.86 -15.12
N GLY A 249 -10.30 12.51 -16.30
CA GLY A 249 -9.57 11.79 -17.35
C GLY A 249 -10.16 10.45 -17.78
N LEU A 250 -11.19 9.93 -17.09
CA LEU A 250 -11.93 8.72 -17.50
C LEU A 250 -13.01 9.00 -18.57
N GLY A 251 -13.21 10.27 -18.96
CA GLY A 251 -14.16 10.68 -20.00
C GLY A 251 -15.64 10.65 -19.59
N GLY A 252 -15.95 10.29 -18.33
CA GLY A 252 -17.28 10.47 -17.74
C GLY A 252 -17.51 11.94 -17.37
N GLN A 253 -18.69 12.46 -17.64
CA GLN A 253 -19.08 13.79 -17.15
C GLN A 253 -19.27 13.71 -15.64
N GLU A 254 -18.52 14.53 -14.88
CA GLU A 254 -18.81 14.79 -13.46
C GLU A 254 -20.17 15.50 -13.41
N SER A 255 -21.18 14.84 -12.83
CA SER A 255 -22.55 15.36 -12.69
C SER A 255 -22.74 16.08 -11.37
#